data_AF-A0A957Z6W8-F1
#
_entry.id   AF-A0A957Z6W8-F1
#
_cell.length_a   1.000
_cell.length_b   1.000
_cell.length_c   1.000
_cell.angle_alpha   90.00
_cell.angle_beta   90.00
_cell.angle_gamma   90.00
#
_symmetry.space_group_name_H-M   'P 1'
#
loop_
_entity.id
_entity.type
_entity.pdbx_description
1 polymer ?
#
loop_
_entity_poly.entity_id
_entity_poly.type
_entity_poly.pdbx_seq_one_letter_code
_entity_poly.pdbx_strand_id
1 'polypeptide(L)' 'IYLNEINTMPGFTRISMYPKLWEATGVPYPELVDRLLTLAVEMHADRQANSTART' A
#
# COMPACT_ATOMS: atom_id res chain seq x y z
N ILE A 1 14.21 -9.75 18.67
CA ILE A 1 13.02 -9.14 18.02
C ILE A 1 12.15 -10.30 17.56
N TYR A 2 10.86 -10.31 17.92
CA TYR A 2 9.90 -11.32 17.48
C TYR A 2 8.80 -10.61 16.68
N LEU A 3 8.28 -11.25 15.63
CA LEU A 3 7.16 -10.75 14.84
C LEU A 3 5.91 -11.56 15.19
N ASN A 4 4.84 -10.87 15.60
CA ASN A 4 3.59 -11.53 15.94
C ASN A 4 2.79 -11.89 14.68
N GLU A 5 2.47 -10.89 13.85
CA GLU A 5 1.65 -11.04 12.66
C GLU A 5 2.00 -9.99 11.60
N ILE A 6 1.61 -10.26 10.36
CA ILE A 6 1.66 -9.31 9.24
C ILE A 6 0.23 -9.08 8.77
N ASN A 7 -0.22 -7.82 8.81
CA ASN A 7 -1.55 -7.42 8.36
C ASN A 7 -1.47 -6.82 6.95
N THR A 8 -1.97 -7.52 5.94
CA THR A 8 -2.04 -7.01 4.56
C THR A 8 -3.22 -6.05 4.34
N MET A 9 -4.25 -6.13 5.18
CA MET A 9 -5.42 -5.25 5.20
C MET A 9 -5.61 -4.66 6.61
N PRO A 10 -4.75 -3.75 7.06
CA PRO A 10 -4.88 -3.13 8.37
C PRO A 10 -6.10 -2.20 8.40
N GLY A 11 -6.55 -1.84 9.60
CA GLY A 11 -7.53 -0.77 9.76
C GLY A 11 -7.05 0.51 9.05
N PHE A 12 -7.92 1.12 8.25
CA PHE A 12 -7.55 2.20 7.32
C PHE A 12 -8.34 3.49 7.54
N THR A 13 -8.92 3.68 8.73
CA THR A 13 -9.55 4.97 9.07
C THR A 13 -8.47 5.99 9.44
N ARG A 14 -8.82 7.29 9.45
CA ARG A 14 -7.89 8.37 9.87
C ARG A 14 -7.27 8.17 11.27
N ILE A 15 -7.93 7.42 12.16
CA ILE A 15 -7.44 7.16 13.52
C ILE A 15 -6.71 5.82 13.64
N SER A 16 -6.72 4.99 12.60
CA SER A 16 -6.08 3.69 12.59
C SER A 16 -4.55 3.80 12.58
N MET A 17 -3.87 2.77 13.10
CA MET A 17 -2.43 2.80 13.29
C MET A 17 -1.65 2.97 11.99
N TYR A 18 -2.05 2.27 10.92
CA TYR A 18 -1.33 2.31 9.64
C TYR A 18 -1.27 3.74 9.06
N PRO A 19 -2.40 4.45 8.85
CA PRO A 19 -2.38 5.87 8.50
C PRO A 19 -1.57 6.78 9.43
N LYS A 20 -1.70 6.61 10.76
CA LYS A 20 -1.01 7.46 11.74
C LYS A 20 0.50 7.33 11.70
N LEU A 21 1.02 6.12 11.47
CA LEU A 21 2.46 5.88 11.38
C LEU A 21 3.06 6.58 10.15
N TRP A 22 2.36 6.61 9.02
CA TRP A 22 2.76 7.35 7.82
C TRP A 22 2.66 8.87 8.02
N GLU A 23 1.63 9.33 8.70
CA GLU A 23 1.51 10.76 9.04
C GLU A 23 2.69 11.21 9.91
N ALA A 24 3.12 10.38 10.86
CA ALA A 24 4.29 10.65 11.70
C ALA A 24 5.62 10.70 10.93
N THR A 25 5.70 10.10 9.73
CA THR A 25 6.85 10.24 8.82
C THR A 25 6.72 11.39 7.82
N GLY A 26 5.64 12.18 7.91
CA GLY A 26 5.39 13.33 7.06
C GLY A 26 4.56 13.04 5.82
N VAL A 27 3.88 11.88 5.73
CA VAL A 27 2.97 11.53 4.62
C VAL A 27 1.51 11.64 5.10
N PRO A 28 0.78 12.71 4.74
CA PRO A 28 -0.61 12.88 5.13
C PRO A 28 -1.53 11.80 4.56
N TYR A 29 -2.66 11.55 5.22
CA TYR A 29 -3.60 10.51 4.81
C TYR A 29 -4.06 10.59 3.32
N PRO A 30 -4.40 11.76 2.74
CA PRO A 30 -4.74 11.84 1.33
C PRO A 30 -3.59 11.41 0.41
N GLU A 31 -2.36 11.80 0.73
CA GLU A 31 -1.17 11.43 -0.03
C GLU A 31 -0.89 9.92 0.05
N LEU A 32 -1.10 9.32 1.23
CA LEU A 32 -1.00 7.86 1.40
C LEU A 32 -2.01 7.11 0.52
N VAL A 33 -3.26 7.59 0.45
CA VAL A 33 -4.30 7.01 -0.42
C VAL A 33 -3.88 7.09 -1.88
N ASP A 34 -3.44 8.27 -2.34
CA ASP A 34 -3.00 8.47 -3.72
C ASP A 34 -1.82 7.55 -4.06
N ARG A 35 -0.83 7.43 -3.17
CA ARG A 35 0.31 6.51 -3.34
C ARG A 35 -0.13 5.05 -3.51
N LEU A 36 -1.06 4.58 -2.68
CA LEU A 36 -1.56 3.20 -2.77
C LEU A 36 -2.34 2.96 -4.08
N LEU A 37 -3.11 3.95 -4.55
CA LEU A 37 -3.80 3.88 -5.83
C LEU A 37 -2.81 3.83 -7.00
N THR A 38 -1.78 4.68 -7.00
CA THR A 38 -0.70 4.66 -8.00
C THR A 38 -0.03 3.29 -8.04
N LEU A 39 0.39 2.76 -6.89
CA LEU A 39 1.02 1.44 -6.80
C LEU A 39 0.11 0.32 -7.32
N ALA A 40 -1.19 0.40 -7.08
CA ALA A 40 -2.14 -0.59 -7.57
C ALA A 40 -2.23 -0.60 -9.11
N VAL A 41 -2.23 0.59 -9.74
CA VAL A 41 -2.26 0.72 -11.20
C VAL A 41 -0.94 0.25 -11.82
N GLU A 42 0.20 0.65 -11.27
CA GLU A 42 1.53 0.22 -11.71
C GLU A 42 1.68 -1.30 -11.65
N MET A 43 1.33 -1.89 -10.50
CA MET A 43 1.37 -3.34 -10.31
C MET A 43 0.45 -4.06 -11.31
N HIS A 44 -0.71 -3.49 -11.63
CA HIS A 44 -1.62 -4.07 -12.61
C HIS A 44 -1.03 -4.06 -14.03
N ALA A 45 -0.45 -2.93 -14.44
CA ALA A 45 0.22 -2.81 -15.74
C ALA A 45 1.42 -3.76 -15.87
N ASP A 46 2.26 -3.83 -14.83
CA ASP A 46 3.41 -4.74 -14.77
C ASP A 46 3.00 -6.21 -14.90
N ARG A 47 1.91 -6.61 -14.23
CA ARG A 47 1.37 -7.97 -14.34
C ARG A 47 0.88 -8.29 -15.75
N GLN A 48 0.22 -7.35 -16.41
CA GLN A 48 -0.22 -7.54 -17.80
C GLN A 48 0.97 -7.74 -18.74
N ALA A 49 1.96 -6.85 -18.68
CA ALA A 49 3.17 -6.94 -19.51
C ALA A 49 3.92 -8.27 -19.32
N ASN A 50 4.01 -8.75 -18.08
CA ASN A 50 4.68 -10.00 -17.76
C ASN A 50 3.85 -11.25 -18.08
N SER A 51 2.53 -11.15 -18.20
CA SER A 51 1.66 -12.27 -18.60
C SER A 51 1.73 -12.58 -20.10
N THR A 52 1.93 -11.58 -20.95
CA THR A 52 2.03 -11.76 -22.41
C THR A 52 3.38 -12.30 -22.88
N ALA A 53 4.43 -12.16 -22.07
CA ALA A 53 5.77 -12.65 -22.39
C ALA A 53 5.98 -14.17 -22.13
N ARG A 54 4.96 -14.86 -21.58
CA ARG A 54 5.03 -16.28 -21.19
C ARG A 54 4.22 -17.24 -22.08
N THR A 55 3.73 -16.77 -23.23
CA THR A 55 3.02 -17.57 -24.25
C THR A 55 3.76 -17.48 -25.56
#